data_AF-A0A1F8T8W1-F1
#
_entry.id   AF-A0A1F8T8W1-F1
#
_cell.length_a   1.000
_cell.length_b   1.000
_cell.length_c   1.000
_cell.angle_alpha   90.00
_cell.angle_beta   90.00
_cell.angle_gamma   90.00
#
_symmetry.space_group_name_H-M   'P 1'
#
loop_
_entity.id
_entity.type
_entity.pdbx_description
1 polymer ?
#
loop_
_entity_poly.entity_id
_entity_poly.type
_entity_poly.pdbx_seq_one_letter_code
_entity_poly.pdbx_strand_id
1 'polypeptide(L)'
;MHTLTMPLSDETIRSLKVGDSLALNGVMMTGRDTVHKWMVDTFIKKTRQPQGDDLEVYEAIKPLLAGSVIYHCGPVVGGLDTKQYRFVAAGPTTSIREEPYQGLVMDHFKIKGVIGKGGMGAKTLKACQEVPCVYLHAIGGAASLIAQTVTRVLGVYKYDFG
;
A
#
# COMPACT_ATOMS: atom_id res chain seq x y z
N MET A 1 11.90 5.41 18.41
CA MET A 1 11.40 5.48 17.03
C MET A 1 12.37 4.68 16.17
N HIS A 2 11.90 3.60 15.54
CA HIS A 2 12.74 2.73 14.70
C HIS A 2 12.68 3.19 13.24
N THR A 3 13.80 3.17 12.54
CA THR A 3 13.83 3.42 11.09
C THR A 3 13.94 2.08 10.38
N LEU A 4 12.99 1.78 9.50
CA LEU A 4 12.97 0.57 8.70
C LEU A 4 13.17 0.93 7.23
N THR A 5 14.04 0.19 6.54
CA THR A 5 14.25 0.35 5.09
C THR A 5 13.64 -0.84 4.36
N MET A 6 12.75 -0.55 3.41
CA MET A 6 12.11 -1.54 2.55
C MET A 6 13.05 -1.97 1.40
N PRO A 7 12.99 -3.25 0.97
CA PRO A 7 12.04 -4.28 1.39
C PRO A 7 12.34 -4.85 2.79
N LEU A 8 11.28 -5.16 3.54
CA LEU A 8 11.31 -5.66 4.91
C LEU A 8 11.34 -7.20 4.92
N SER A 9 12.09 -7.74 5.88
CA SER A 9 12.13 -9.18 6.16
C SER A 9 11.03 -9.63 7.11
N ASP A 10 10.72 -10.93 7.12
CA ASP A 10 9.79 -11.53 8.08
C ASP A 10 10.27 -11.34 9.50
N GLU A 11 11.59 -11.45 9.73
CA GLU A 11 12.24 -11.24 11.01
C GLU A 11 12.03 -9.81 11.50
N THR A 12 12.22 -8.81 10.62
CA THR A 12 11.93 -7.41 10.93
C THR A 12 10.50 -7.25 11.38
N ILE A 13 9.54 -7.82 10.64
CA ILE A 13 8.12 -7.68 10.98
C ILE A 13 7.78 -8.36 12.31
N ARG A 14 8.29 -9.57 12.55
CA ARG A 14 8.06 -10.31 13.80
C ARG A 14 8.69 -9.65 15.03
N SER A 15 9.70 -8.80 14.83
CA SER A 15 10.35 -8.06 15.93
C SER A 15 9.52 -6.87 16.44
N LEU A 16 8.56 -6.40 15.64
CA LEU A 16 7.74 -5.22 15.96
C LEU A 16 6.69 -5.54 17.03
N LYS A 17 6.38 -4.54 17.84
CA LYS A 17 5.34 -4.58 18.86
C LYS A 17 4.27 -3.52 18.61
N VAL A 18 3.06 -3.81 19.05
CA VAL A 18 1.98 -2.81 19.05
C VAL A 18 2.41 -1.60 19.88
N GLY A 19 2.26 -0.41 19.32
CA GLY A 19 2.69 0.85 19.95
C GLY A 19 4.05 1.36 19.47
N ASP A 20 4.81 0.56 18.73
CA ASP A 20 6.08 1.03 18.16
C ASP A 20 5.86 2.17 17.17
N SER A 21 6.68 3.22 17.30
CA SER A 21 6.72 4.34 16.35
C SER A 21 7.81 4.12 15.31
N LEU A 22 7.44 4.12 14.04
CA LEU A 22 8.31 3.78 12.91
C LEU A 22 8.48 4.95 11.94
N ALA A 23 9.71 5.13 11.44
CA ALA A 23 9.99 5.81 10.18
C ALA A 23 10.23 4.75 9.11
N LEU A 24 9.61 4.91 7.95
CA LEU A 24 9.81 4.03 6.81
C LEU A 24 10.64 4.75 5.75
N ASN A 25 11.58 4.03 5.16
CA ASN A 25 12.38 4.47 4.04
C ASN A 25 12.32 3.42 2.92
N GLY A 26 12.26 3.85 1.66
CA GLY A 26 12.22 2.95 0.50
C GLY A 26 11.00 3.15 -0.39
N VAL A 27 10.79 2.21 -1.29
CA VAL A 27 9.70 2.26 -2.28
C VAL A 27 8.44 1.64 -1.71
N MET A 28 7.32 2.33 -1.84
CA MET A 28 5.98 1.86 -1.48
C MET A 28 4.97 2.23 -2.56
N MET A 29 3.80 1.60 -2.52
CA MET A 29 2.71 1.85 -3.46
C MET A 29 1.50 2.41 -2.76
N THR A 30 0.85 3.42 -3.34
CA THR A 30 -0.48 3.84 -2.91
C THR A 30 -1.55 3.00 -3.59
N GLY A 31 -2.56 2.57 -2.84
CA GLY A 31 -3.69 1.83 -3.39
C GLY A 31 -4.82 1.74 -2.39
N ARG A 32 -6.06 1.94 -2.84
CA ARG A 32 -7.28 1.91 -2.01
C ARG A 32 -8.35 1.00 -2.64
N ASP A 33 -9.62 1.32 -2.43
CA ASP A 33 -10.81 0.56 -2.83
C ASP A 33 -10.72 -0.09 -4.24
N THR A 34 -10.58 0.70 -5.31
CA THR A 34 -10.56 0.20 -6.70
C THR A 34 -9.34 -0.68 -7.00
N VAL A 35 -8.17 -0.30 -6.49
CA VAL A 35 -6.91 -1.04 -6.68
C VAL A 35 -7.00 -2.41 -6.00
N HIS A 36 -7.51 -2.47 -4.77
CA HIS A 36 -7.67 -3.74 -4.04
C HIS A 36 -8.67 -4.67 -4.72
N LYS A 37 -9.82 -4.14 -5.14
CA LYS A 37 -10.81 -4.91 -5.90
C LYS A 37 -10.22 -5.43 -7.22
N TRP A 38 -9.52 -4.57 -7.97
CA TRP A 38 -8.86 -4.95 -9.22
C TRP A 38 -7.83 -6.07 -9.00
N MET A 39 -6.95 -5.95 -8.00
CA MET A 39 -5.96 -6.97 -7.68
C MET A 39 -6.62 -8.32 -7.37
N VAL A 40 -7.64 -8.31 -6.51
CA VAL A 40 -8.33 -9.53 -6.07
C VAL A 40 -9.13 -10.17 -7.19
N ASP A 41 -9.98 -9.41 -7.87
CA ASP A 41 -10.87 -9.96 -8.90
C ASP A 41 -10.10 -10.48 -10.11
N THR A 42 -8.98 -9.82 -10.47
CA THR A 42 -8.24 -10.14 -11.70
C THR A 42 -7.20 -11.24 -11.48
N PHE A 43 -6.42 -11.17 -10.39
CA PHE A 43 -5.22 -12.03 -10.25
C PHE A 43 -5.30 -13.06 -9.13
N ILE A 44 -6.20 -12.87 -8.15
CA ILE A 44 -6.28 -13.75 -6.97
C ILE A 44 -7.48 -14.68 -7.09
N LYS A 45 -8.70 -14.12 -7.10
CA LYS A 45 -9.95 -14.87 -7.27
C LYS A 45 -10.28 -15.16 -8.73
N LYS A 46 -9.72 -14.38 -9.67
CA LYS A 46 -9.90 -14.54 -11.12
C LYS A 46 -11.38 -14.54 -11.54
N THR A 47 -12.20 -13.72 -10.89
CA THR A 47 -13.62 -13.47 -11.23
C THR A 47 -13.75 -12.56 -12.47
N ARG A 48 -12.67 -11.88 -12.86
CA ARG A 48 -12.52 -11.13 -14.11
C ARG A 48 -11.25 -11.57 -14.83
N GLN A 49 -11.29 -11.67 -16.16
CA GLN A 49 -10.08 -11.88 -16.96
C GLN A 49 -9.23 -10.59 -17.03
N PRO A 50 -7.90 -10.68 -17.11
CA PRO A 50 -7.03 -9.54 -17.40
C PRO A 50 -7.36 -8.91 -18.76
N GLN A 51 -7.34 -7.58 -18.84
CA GLN A 51 -7.60 -6.80 -20.04
C GLN A 51 -6.62 -5.63 -20.16
N GLY A 52 -6.40 -5.15 -21.38
CA GLY A 52 -5.51 -4.00 -21.64
C GLY A 52 -4.10 -4.22 -21.08
N ASP A 53 -3.62 -3.27 -20.29
CA ASP A 53 -2.32 -3.29 -19.62
C ASP A 53 -2.29 -4.09 -18.31
N ASP A 54 -3.37 -4.81 -17.94
CA ASP A 54 -3.46 -5.53 -16.65
C ASP A 54 -2.26 -6.42 -16.34
N LEU A 55 -1.83 -7.23 -17.31
CA LEU A 55 -0.71 -8.16 -17.13
C LEU A 55 0.63 -7.42 -16.99
N GLU A 56 0.84 -6.40 -17.81
CA GLU A 56 2.05 -5.56 -17.74
C GLU A 56 2.14 -4.85 -16.39
N VAL A 57 1.05 -4.24 -15.94
CA VAL A 57 0.97 -3.60 -14.61
C VAL A 57 1.20 -4.63 -13.51
N TYR A 58 0.60 -5.81 -13.59
CA TYR A 58 0.79 -6.87 -12.59
C TYR A 58 2.26 -7.28 -12.45
N GLU A 59 2.94 -7.53 -13.57
CA GLU A 59 4.38 -7.87 -13.57
C GLU A 59 5.25 -6.72 -13.05
N ALA A 60 4.85 -5.46 -13.29
CA ALA A 60 5.55 -4.30 -12.76
C ALA A 60 5.37 -4.10 -11.25
N ILE A 61 4.15 -4.27 -10.71
CA ILE A 61 3.86 -3.98 -9.30
C ILE A 61 4.22 -5.14 -8.36
N LYS A 62 4.18 -6.39 -8.84
CA LYS A 62 4.42 -7.56 -8.00
C LYS A 62 5.78 -7.55 -7.30
N PRO A 63 6.92 -7.31 -7.97
CA PRO A 63 8.21 -7.23 -7.30
C PRO A 63 8.34 -5.98 -6.41
N LEU A 64 7.62 -4.89 -6.71
CA LEU A 64 7.64 -3.66 -5.90
C LEU A 64 6.90 -3.83 -4.58
N LEU A 65 5.81 -4.61 -4.57
CA LEU A 65 4.99 -4.87 -3.40
C LEU A 65 5.59 -5.93 -2.47
N ALA A 66 6.35 -6.88 -3.01
CA ALA A 66 7.00 -7.92 -2.22
C ALA A 66 8.01 -7.32 -1.23
N GLY A 67 7.81 -7.55 0.07
CA GLY A 67 8.64 -6.94 1.10
C GLY A 67 8.29 -5.47 1.40
N SER A 68 7.43 -4.82 0.62
CA SER A 68 7.08 -3.41 0.78
C SER A 68 5.79 -3.23 1.58
N VAL A 69 5.30 -2.00 1.65
CA VAL A 69 4.04 -1.62 2.26
C VAL A 69 3.09 -1.02 1.21
N ILE A 70 1.79 -1.26 1.40
CA ILE A 70 0.76 -0.56 0.64
C ILE A 70 0.18 0.58 1.48
N TYR A 71 0.09 1.77 0.89
CA TYR A 71 -0.46 2.94 1.55
C TYR A 71 -1.87 3.22 1.06
N HIS A 72 -2.84 3.10 1.96
CA HIS A 72 -4.23 3.51 1.73
C HIS A 72 -4.29 5.04 1.69
N CYS A 73 -4.08 5.59 0.50
CA CYS A 73 -4.01 7.01 0.23
C CYS A 73 -4.58 7.29 -1.16
N GLY A 74 -5.41 8.33 -1.27
CA GLY A 74 -5.71 8.98 -2.54
C GLY A 74 -4.95 10.30 -2.57
N PRO A 75 -3.71 10.33 -3.06
CA PRO A 75 -2.89 11.54 -2.98
C PRO A 75 -3.40 12.63 -3.91
N VAL A 76 -3.15 13.89 -3.55
CA VAL A 76 -3.23 15.01 -4.48
C VAL A 76 -1.88 15.13 -5.15
N VAL A 77 -1.83 15.01 -6.48
CA VAL A 77 -0.60 14.97 -7.27
C VAL A 77 -0.55 16.15 -8.23
N GLY A 78 0.59 16.85 -8.26
CA GLY A 78 0.90 17.90 -9.24
C GLY A 78 1.85 17.40 -10.32
N GLY A 79 2.01 18.17 -11.41
CA GLY A 79 2.91 17.84 -12.53
C GLY A 79 2.36 16.78 -13.49
N LEU A 80 1.03 16.71 -13.62
CA LEU A 80 0.35 15.73 -14.47
C LEU A 80 0.64 15.93 -15.96
N ASP A 81 0.71 17.18 -16.39
CA ASP A 81 1.00 17.65 -17.75
C ASP A 81 2.43 17.32 -18.21
N THR A 82 3.40 17.49 -17.31
CA THR A 82 4.83 17.27 -17.56
C THR A 82 5.29 15.85 -17.25
N LYS A 83 4.41 15.02 -16.64
CA LYS A 83 4.73 13.72 -16.04
C LYS A 83 5.83 13.79 -14.96
N GLN A 84 6.11 14.98 -14.43
CA GLN A 84 6.99 15.20 -13.28
C GLN A 84 6.15 15.20 -12.00
N TYR A 85 5.67 14.01 -11.64
CA TYR A 85 4.74 13.86 -10.54
C TYR A 85 5.37 14.23 -9.20
N ARG A 86 4.65 15.06 -8.43
CA ARG A 86 4.98 15.38 -7.04
C ARG A 86 3.73 15.29 -6.17
N PHE A 87 3.90 14.79 -4.96
CA PHE A 87 2.81 14.74 -3.99
C PHE A 87 2.61 16.15 -3.42
N VAL A 88 1.37 16.65 -3.48
CA VAL A 88 0.92 17.90 -2.85
C VAL A 88 0.32 17.60 -1.48
N ALA A 89 -0.46 16.51 -1.38
CA ALA A 89 -1.04 16.03 -0.14
C ALA A 89 -1.12 14.49 -0.17
N ALA A 90 -0.79 13.85 0.96
CA ALA A 90 -0.67 12.40 1.07
C ALA A 90 -1.37 11.91 2.36
N GLY A 91 -2.64 12.26 2.55
CA GLY A 91 -3.38 11.89 3.76
C GLY A 91 -3.83 10.41 3.73
N PRO A 92 -3.84 9.71 4.88
CA PRO A 92 -4.35 8.35 4.94
C PRO A 92 -5.88 8.32 4.79
N THR A 93 -6.40 7.26 4.18
CA THR A 93 -7.83 6.94 4.17
C THR A 93 -8.18 5.83 5.14
N THR A 94 -9.46 5.74 5.50
CA THR A 94 -10.00 4.74 6.43
C THR A 94 -9.80 3.33 5.87
N SER A 95 -8.99 2.51 6.53
CA SER A 95 -8.48 1.25 5.98
C SER A 95 -9.46 0.08 6.08
N ILE A 96 -10.45 0.16 6.97
CA ILE A 96 -11.47 -0.90 7.12
C ILE A 96 -12.24 -1.17 5.82
N ARG A 97 -12.26 -0.22 4.86
CA ARG A 97 -12.93 -0.42 3.56
C ARG A 97 -12.23 -1.49 2.71
N GLU A 98 -10.93 -1.67 2.89
CA GLU A 98 -10.11 -2.66 2.20
C GLU A 98 -10.12 -4.04 2.89
N GLU A 99 -10.74 -4.19 4.07
CA GLU A 99 -10.79 -5.46 4.84
C GLU A 99 -11.27 -6.69 4.03
N PRO A 100 -12.26 -6.58 3.12
CA PRO A 100 -12.68 -7.72 2.30
C PRO A 100 -11.59 -8.28 1.36
N TYR A 101 -10.55 -7.48 1.09
CA TYR A 101 -9.50 -7.76 0.12
C TYR A 101 -8.13 -7.91 0.77
N GLN A 102 -7.87 -7.19 1.86
CA GLN A 102 -6.52 -6.94 2.38
C GLN A 102 -5.73 -8.21 2.63
N GLY A 103 -6.32 -9.20 3.32
CA GLY A 103 -5.61 -10.44 3.65
C GLY A 103 -5.15 -11.22 2.42
N LEU A 104 -5.98 -11.23 1.36
CA LEU A 104 -5.64 -11.87 0.09
C LEU A 104 -4.50 -11.12 -0.63
N VAL A 105 -4.58 -9.79 -0.64
CA VAL A 105 -3.54 -8.94 -1.24
C VAL A 105 -2.21 -9.12 -0.50
N MET A 106 -2.25 -9.17 0.83
CA MET A 106 -1.07 -9.40 1.66
C MET A 106 -0.37 -10.70 1.31
N ASP A 107 -1.13 -11.80 1.25
CA ASP A 107 -0.58 -13.10 0.92
C ASP A 107 -0.06 -13.19 -0.53
N HIS A 108 -0.84 -12.73 -1.50
CA HIS A 108 -0.51 -12.86 -2.92
C HIS A 108 0.71 -12.03 -3.32
N PHE A 109 0.81 -10.80 -2.82
CA PHE A 109 1.89 -9.88 -3.15
C PHE A 109 3.03 -9.88 -2.12
N LYS A 110 2.93 -10.67 -1.06
CA LYS A 110 3.93 -10.76 0.02
C LYS A 110 4.28 -9.40 0.63
N ILE A 111 3.27 -8.55 0.80
CA ILE A 111 3.43 -7.23 1.43
C ILE A 111 3.68 -7.40 2.93
N LYS A 112 4.41 -6.46 3.51
CA LYS A 112 4.86 -6.47 4.91
C LYS A 112 4.21 -5.41 5.77
N GLY A 113 3.51 -4.47 5.16
CA GLY A 113 2.75 -3.49 5.90
C GLY A 113 1.60 -2.90 5.12
N VAL A 114 0.64 -2.40 5.88
CA VAL A 114 -0.49 -1.62 5.39
C VAL A 114 -0.51 -0.31 6.15
N ILE A 115 -0.42 0.82 5.45
CA ILE A 115 -0.50 2.14 6.07
C ILE A 115 -1.90 2.72 5.84
N GLY A 116 -2.51 3.29 6.88
CA GLY A 116 -3.75 4.05 6.73
C GLY A 116 -4.28 4.59 8.06
N LYS A 117 -5.59 4.84 8.17
CA LYS A 117 -6.24 5.31 9.40
C LYS A 117 -7.46 4.47 9.77
N GLY A 118 -7.89 4.57 11.03
CA GLY A 118 -9.12 3.93 11.54
C GLY A 118 -9.01 2.43 11.85
N GLY A 119 -7.90 1.78 11.50
CA GLY A 119 -7.67 0.36 11.81
C GLY A 119 -8.30 -0.59 10.79
N MET A 120 -8.15 -1.89 11.08
CA MET A 120 -8.58 -3.02 10.26
C MET A 120 -9.36 -4.03 11.12
N GLY A 121 -10.13 -4.90 10.46
CA GLY A 121 -10.98 -5.90 11.12
C GLY A 121 -10.30 -7.26 11.32
N ALA A 122 -11.08 -8.20 11.86
CA ALA A 122 -10.61 -9.52 12.28
C ALA A 122 -10.01 -10.35 11.12
N LYS A 123 -10.49 -10.18 9.88
CA LYS A 123 -9.93 -10.90 8.72
C LYS A 123 -8.50 -10.48 8.43
N THR A 124 -8.22 -9.19 8.54
CA THR A 124 -6.87 -8.66 8.34
C THR A 124 -5.96 -9.03 9.50
N LEU A 125 -6.46 -8.97 10.74
CA LEU A 125 -5.71 -9.43 11.91
C LEU A 125 -5.28 -10.90 11.76
N LYS A 126 -6.19 -11.78 11.33
CA LYS A 126 -5.88 -13.17 11.05
C LYS A 126 -4.81 -13.29 9.94
N ALA A 127 -4.95 -12.54 8.85
CA ALA A 127 -3.95 -12.54 7.78
C ALA A 127 -2.56 -12.09 8.26
N CYS A 128 -2.46 -11.11 9.17
CA CYS A 128 -1.17 -10.71 9.77
C CYS A 128 -0.50 -11.81 10.60
N GLN A 129 -1.27 -12.77 11.12
CA GLN A 129 -0.74 -13.92 11.87
C GLN A 129 -0.20 -15.00 10.91
N GLU A 130 -0.84 -15.17 9.76
CA GLU A 130 -0.48 -16.15 8.73
C GLU A 130 0.65 -15.66 7.83
N VAL A 131 0.62 -14.38 7.48
CA VAL A 131 1.61 -13.67 6.64
C VAL A 131 2.25 -12.59 7.51
N PRO A 132 3.57 -12.63 7.77
CA PRO A 132 4.24 -11.62 8.59
C PRO A 132 4.06 -10.22 8.00
N CYS A 133 3.08 -9.49 8.53
CA CYS A 133 2.70 -8.17 8.09
C CYS A 133 2.09 -7.39 9.25
N VAL A 134 2.19 -6.06 9.21
CA VAL A 134 1.67 -5.16 10.25
C VAL A 134 0.73 -4.11 9.67
N TYR A 135 -0.21 -3.64 10.49
CA TYR A 135 -0.95 -2.42 10.21
C TYR A 135 -0.25 -1.23 10.86
N LEU A 136 -0.03 -0.17 10.08
CA LEU A 136 0.66 1.04 10.48
C LEU A 136 -0.33 2.21 10.42
N HIS A 137 -0.64 2.78 11.57
CA HIS A 137 -1.52 3.93 11.65
C HIS A 137 -0.77 5.21 11.28
N ALA A 138 -1.10 5.81 10.14
CA ALA A 138 -0.59 7.13 9.76
C ALA A 138 -1.43 8.23 10.40
N ILE A 139 -0.77 9.33 10.79
CA ILE A 139 -1.41 10.47 11.47
C ILE A 139 -2.37 11.18 10.50
N GLY A 140 -3.65 11.21 10.85
CA GLY A 140 -4.66 11.98 10.12
C GLY A 140 -4.47 13.49 10.28
N GLY A 141 -4.79 14.27 9.24
CA GLY A 141 -4.68 15.73 9.26
C GLY A 141 -3.30 16.30 8.91
N ALA A 142 -2.27 15.46 8.77
CA ALA A 142 -0.91 15.88 8.42
C ALA A 142 -0.57 15.70 6.92
N ALA A 143 -1.57 15.74 6.03
CA ALA A 143 -1.43 15.31 4.64
C ALA A 143 -0.32 16.05 3.86
N SER A 144 -0.22 17.37 4.02
CA SER A 144 0.82 18.17 3.36
C SER A 144 2.22 17.89 3.90
N LEU A 145 2.34 17.58 5.21
CA LEU A 145 3.61 17.22 5.83
C LEU A 145 4.06 15.82 5.37
N ILE A 146 3.14 14.86 5.30
CA ILE A 146 3.44 13.52 4.78
C ILE A 146 3.84 13.63 3.30
N ALA A 147 3.22 14.50 2.50
CA ALA A 147 3.60 14.68 1.11
C ALA A 147 5.06 15.17 0.93
N GLN A 148 5.57 15.99 1.85
CA GLN A 148 6.95 16.50 1.81
C GLN A 148 8.00 15.39 2.04
N THR A 149 7.62 14.25 2.62
CA THR A 149 8.54 13.12 2.80
C THR A 149 8.66 12.24 1.55
N VAL A 150 7.79 12.43 0.56
CA VAL A 150 7.84 11.72 -0.72
C VAL A 150 8.87 12.38 -1.63
N THR A 151 9.99 11.71 -1.84
CA THR A 151 11.12 12.25 -2.61
C THR A 151 10.95 12.13 -4.13
N ARG A 152 10.27 11.08 -4.60
CA ARG A 152 10.06 10.81 -6.03
C ARG A 152 8.89 9.86 -6.27
N VAL A 153 8.18 10.08 -7.38
CA VAL A 153 7.20 9.14 -7.93
C VAL A 153 7.87 8.33 -9.03
N LEU A 154 7.94 7.01 -8.88
CA LEU A 154 8.60 6.13 -9.84
C LEU A 154 7.71 5.77 -11.04
N GLY A 155 6.40 5.75 -10.83
CA GLY A 155 5.42 5.43 -11.86
C GLY A 155 4.01 5.60 -11.33
N VAL A 156 3.06 5.71 -12.27
CA VAL A 156 1.62 5.72 -12.01
C VAL A 156 1.02 4.70 -12.96
N TYR A 157 0.20 3.80 -12.42
CA TYR A 157 -0.50 2.76 -13.17
C TYR A 157 -2.00 2.97 -12.99
N LYS A 158 -2.81 2.48 -13.93
CA LYS A 158 -4.27 2.58 -13.86
C LYS A 158 -4.78 4.01 -13.67
N TYR A 159 -4.36 4.91 -14.56
CA TYR A 159 -4.80 6.32 -14.57
C TYR A 159 -6.32 6.48 -14.61
N ASP A 160 -7.03 5.49 -15.15
CA ASP A 160 -8.49 5.42 -15.21
C ASP A 160 -9.16 5.20 -13.84
N PHE A 161 -8.40 4.83 -12.79
CA PHE A 161 -8.94 4.61 -11.44
C PHE A 161 -9.09 5.90 -10.62
N GLY A 162 -8.67 7.04 -11.16
CA GLY A 162 -8.78 8.37 -10.56
C GLY A 162 -7.49 8.84 -9.90
#